data_AF-A0A0C9SPX3-F1
#
_entry.id   AF-A0A0C9SPX3-F1
#
_cell.length_a   1.000
_cell.length_b   1.000
_cell.length_c   1.000
_cell.angle_alpha   90.00
_cell.angle_beta   90.00
_cell.angle_gamma   90.00
#
_symmetry.space_group_name_H-M   'P 1'
#
loop_
_entity.id
_entity.type
_entity.pdbx_description
1 polymer ?
#
loop_
_entity_poly.entity_id
_entity_poly.type
_entity_poly.pdbx_seq_one_letter_code
_entity_poly.pdbx_strand_id
1 'polypeptide(L)'
;MAGLVPQHVHWQPDGRVTKFRLRAKAIAQRYVASAYGLEKGCDPETVRQLLEKNTYIFPVNDKGEPIRSKPFESTAILRTIEDTFFEDDSSVGLMYPGQYISTSLSRPDEMELPPAMVAMASTAVFAVIMEFLGEGKEEFNSHIFASVYEHLMDFIDAFYDGSEGKYHTHFAKLYTIMHASKKKNSVGSESGKVLLMHLDLDAMEED
;
A
#
# COMPACT_ATOMS: atom_id res chain seq x y z
N MET A 1 15.59 -8.88 -48.31
CA MET A 1 14.44 -8.77 -47.39
C MET A 1 14.41 -10.01 -46.52
N ALA A 2 14.66 -9.86 -45.23
CA ALA A 2 14.34 -10.83 -44.19
C ALA A 2 14.04 -10.03 -42.93
N GLY A 3 12.79 -10.10 -42.46
CA GLY A 3 12.31 -9.39 -41.28
C GLY A 3 12.88 -10.00 -40.02
N LEU A 4 13.39 -9.14 -39.14
CA LEU A 4 13.80 -9.49 -37.79
C LEU A 4 12.56 -9.81 -36.95
N VAL A 5 12.51 -11.05 -36.45
CA VAL A 5 11.58 -11.50 -35.42
C VAL A 5 11.96 -10.81 -34.09
N PRO A 6 11.01 -10.27 -33.30
CA PRO A 6 11.34 -9.67 -32.01
C PRO A 6 11.84 -10.74 -31.05
N GLN A 7 13.05 -10.54 -30.52
CA GLN A 7 13.62 -11.42 -29.50
C GLN A 7 12.84 -11.24 -28.18
N HIS A 8 12.52 -12.36 -27.54
CA HIS A 8 11.93 -12.42 -26.21
C HIS A 8 12.76 -11.57 -25.23
N VAL A 9 12.13 -10.58 -24.61
CA VAL A 9 12.73 -9.81 -23.52
C VAL A 9 12.83 -10.74 -22.31
N HIS A 10 14.03 -11.24 -22.06
CA HIS A 10 14.34 -12.00 -20.86
C HIS A 10 14.25 -11.05 -19.66
N TRP A 11 13.23 -11.24 -18.81
CA TRP A 11 13.13 -10.52 -17.53
C TRP A 11 14.34 -10.87 -16.66
N GLN A 12 15.25 -9.93 -16.46
CA GLN A 12 16.30 -10.04 -15.45
C GLN A 12 15.71 -9.57 -14.10
N PRO A 13 15.90 -10.33 -13.01
CA PRO A 13 15.51 -9.86 -11.69
C PRO A 13 16.38 -8.66 -11.30
N ASP A 14 15.84 -7.45 -11.42
CA ASP A 14 16.52 -6.24 -10.94
C ASP A 14 16.67 -6.31 -9.42
N GLY A 15 17.90 -6.30 -8.91
CA GLY A 15 18.20 -6.35 -7.48
C GLY A 15 17.56 -5.21 -6.68
N ARG A 16 17.22 -4.08 -7.32
CA ARG A 16 16.48 -2.97 -6.70
C ARG A 16 15.03 -3.36 -6.44
N VAL A 17 14.39 -4.03 -7.40
CA VAL A 17 13.01 -4.51 -7.29
C VAL A 17 12.90 -5.53 -6.15
N THR A 18 13.89 -6.41 -6.00
CA THR A 18 13.94 -7.36 -4.86
C THR A 18 14.02 -6.65 -3.51
N LYS A 19 14.85 -5.60 -3.37
CA LYS A 19 14.96 -4.83 -2.12
C LYS A 19 13.65 -4.13 -1.76
N PHE A 20 13.00 -3.50 -2.74
CA PHE A 20 11.70 -2.85 -2.50
C PHE A 20 10.62 -3.85 -2.08
N ARG A 21 10.55 -5.01 -2.73
CA ARG A 21 9.60 -6.09 -2.36
C ARG A 21 9.82 -6.57 -0.92
N LEU A 22 11.08 -6.80 -0.53
CA LEU A 22 11.41 -7.23 0.84
C LEU A 22 11.07 -6.14 1.86
N ARG A 23 11.37 -4.87 1.57
CA ARG A 23 10.99 -3.73 2.43
C ARG A 23 9.47 -3.64 2.58
N ALA A 24 8.74 -3.64 1.47
CA ALA A 24 7.28 -3.54 1.48
C ALA A 24 6.64 -4.67 2.29
N LYS A 25 7.13 -5.90 2.15
CA LYS A 25 6.67 -7.05 2.94
C LYS A 25 6.95 -6.85 4.44
N ALA A 26 8.17 -6.46 4.80
CA ALA A 26 8.54 -6.21 6.20
C ALA A 26 7.71 -5.09 6.85
N ILE A 27 7.37 -4.06 6.08
CA ILE A 27 6.45 -3.00 6.51
C ILE A 27 5.03 -3.55 6.67
N ALA A 28 4.50 -4.29 5.68
CA ALA A 28 3.16 -4.86 5.72
C ALA A 28 2.93 -5.75 6.96
N GLN A 29 3.97 -6.48 7.41
CA GLN A 29 3.94 -7.30 8.63
C GLN A 29 3.53 -6.50 9.88
N ARG A 30 3.78 -5.19 9.92
CA ARG A 30 3.40 -4.32 11.04
C ARG A 30 1.90 -4.07 11.12
N TYR A 31 1.18 -4.18 10.01
CA TYR A 31 -0.19 -3.68 9.87
C TYR A 31 -1.23 -4.76 9.62
N VAL A 32 -0.86 -5.86 8.97
CA VAL A 32 -1.79 -6.91 8.51
C VAL A 32 -2.60 -7.51 9.67
N ALA A 33 -1.94 -7.94 10.75
CA ALA A 33 -2.63 -8.58 11.87
C ALA A 33 -3.74 -7.69 12.45
N SER A 34 -3.42 -6.44 12.79
CA SER A 34 -4.39 -5.49 13.33
C SER A 34 -5.44 -5.03 12.33
N ALA A 35 -5.09 -4.88 11.05
CA ALA A 35 -6.01 -4.37 10.03
C ALA A 35 -7.10 -5.37 9.66
N TYR A 36 -6.82 -6.67 9.83
CA TYR A 36 -7.71 -7.75 9.40
C TYR A 36 -8.14 -8.68 10.55
N GLY A 37 -7.77 -8.36 11.80
CA GLY A 37 -8.09 -9.18 12.96
C GLY A 37 -7.49 -10.59 12.88
N LEU A 38 -6.30 -10.72 12.27
CA LEU A 38 -5.62 -12.00 12.12
C LEU A 38 -4.72 -12.27 13.31
N GLU A 39 -4.89 -13.46 13.89
CA GLU A 39 -4.08 -13.96 15.00
C GLU A 39 -3.41 -15.27 14.63
N LYS A 40 -2.33 -15.62 15.34
CA LYS A 40 -1.64 -16.89 15.11
C LYS A 40 -2.58 -18.06 15.40
N GLY A 41 -2.82 -18.90 14.39
CA GLY A 41 -3.74 -20.02 14.50
C GLY A 41 -5.21 -19.66 14.22
N CYS A 42 -5.47 -18.49 13.61
CA CYS A 42 -6.80 -18.17 13.09
C CYS A 42 -7.29 -19.23 12.09
N ASP A 43 -8.61 -19.35 11.97
CA ASP A 43 -9.23 -20.27 11.03
C ASP A 43 -8.71 -20.01 9.59
N PRO A 44 -8.10 -21.02 8.93
CA PRO A 44 -7.63 -20.88 7.55
C PRO A 44 -8.71 -20.39 6.59
N GLU A 45 -9.99 -20.69 6.86
CA GLU A 45 -11.09 -20.21 6.04
C GLU A 45 -11.27 -18.69 6.11
N THR A 46 -11.05 -18.07 7.28
CA THR A 46 -11.05 -16.61 7.41
C THR A 46 -9.97 -15.97 6.54
N VAL A 47 -8.78 -16.58 6.52
CA VAL A 47 -7.67 -16.11 5.68
C VAL A 47 -7.99 -16.28 4.20
N ARG A 48 -8.56 -17.42 3.78
CA ARG A 48 -8.97 -17.66 2.39
C ARG A 48 -10.03 -16.67 1.93
N GLN A 49 -11.04 -16.37 2.73
CA GLN A 49 -12.08 -15.39 2.42
C GLN A 49 -11.51 -13.99 2.21
N LEU A 50 -10.48 -13.63 2.97
CA LEU A 50 -9.80 -12.34 2.84
C LEU A 50 -9.03 -12.24 1.51
N LEU A 51 -8.42 -13.34 1.06
CA LEU A 51 -7.69 -13.43 -0.20
C LEU A 51 -8.63 -13.60 -1.40
N GLU A 52 -9.79 -14.22 -1.21
CA GLU A 52 -10.78 -14.45 -2.27
C GLU A 52 -11.22 -13.12 -2.89
N LYS A 53 -11.19 -13.05 -4.22
CA LYS A 53 -11.58 -11.86 -5.01
C LYS A 53 -10.88 -10.57 -4.54
N ASN A 54 -9.65 -10.70 -4.03
CA ASN A 54 -8.85 -9.61 -3.51
C ASN A 54 -9.55 -8.82 -2.40
N THR A 55 -10.38 -9.46 -1.57
CA THR A 55 -11.21 -8.77 -0.56
C THR A 55 -10.38 -7.89 0.39
N TYR A 56 -9.16 -8.32 0.72
CA TYR A 56 -8.22 -7.59 1.57
C TYR A 56 -7.88 -6.15 1.09
N ILE A 57 -8.08 -5.84 -0.20
CA ILE A 57 -7.75 -4.49 -0.70
C ILE A 57 -8.76 -3.43 -0.29
N PHE A 58 -9.95 -3.83 0.15
CA PHE A 58 -11.03 -2.92 0.50
C PHE A 58 -11.02 -2.63 2.01
N PRO A 59 -11.34 -1.40 2.42
CA PRO A 59 -11.68 -1.14 3.81
C PRO A 59 -13.03 -1.80 4.15
N VAL A 60 -13.27 -2.06 5.43
CA VAL A 60 -14.54 -2.61 5.93
C VAL A 60 -15.41 -1.52 6.54
N ASN A 61 -16.73 -1.70 6.51
CA ASN A 61 -17.68 -0.86 7.24
C ASN A 61 -17.81 -1.31 8.72
N ASP A 62 -18.68 -0.65 9.48
CA ASP A 62 -18.92 -0.98 10.90
C ASP A 62 -19.45 -2.41 11.14
N LYS A 63 -19.91 -3.09 10.09
CA LYS A 63 -20.38 -4.48 10.12
C LYS A 63 -19.30 -5.48 9.69
N GLY A 64 -18.10 -5.02 9.36
CA GLY A 64 -17.03 -5.85 8.82
C GLY A 64 -17.18 -6.19 7.33
N GLU A 65 -18.11 -5.56 6.61
CA GLU A 65 -18.33 -5.83 5.19
C GLU A 65 -17.42 -4.97 4.31
N PRO A 66 -16.82 -5.53 3.24
CA PRO A 66 -15.95 -4.80 2.33
C PRO A 66 -16.68 -3.65 1.59
N ILE A 67 -16.13 -2.44 1.68
CA ILE A 67 -16.63 -1.26 0.95
C ILE A 67 -16.06 -1.29 -0.48
N ARG A 68 -16.75 -2.01 -1.38
CA ARG A 68 -16.29 -2.27 -2.76
C ARG A 68 -16.12 -1.04 -3.65
N SER A 69 -16.60 0.13 -3.22
CA SER A 69 -16.38 1.41 -3.90
C SER A 69 -15.02 2.07 -3.58
N LYS A 70 -14.21 1.46 -2.71
CA LYS A 70 -12.93 2.01 -2.24
C LYS A 70 -11.78 0.98 -2.34
N PRO A 71 -11.45 0.47 -3.54
CA PRO A 71 -10.33 -0.46 -3.69
C PRO A 71 -9.02 0.18 -3.22
N PHE A 72 -8.10 -0.62 -2.69
CA PHE A 72 -6.78 -0.19 -2.20
C PHE A 72 -6.77 0.80 -1.03
N GLU A 73 -7.93 1.10 -0.43
CA GLU A 73 -8.04 1.98 0.73
C GLU A 73 -8.05 1.22 2.07
N SER A 74 -7.73 -0.07 2.09
CA SER A 74 -7.56 -0.79 3.36
C SER A 74 -6.41 -0.18 4.16
N THR A 75 -6.55 -0.13 5.49
CA THR A 75 -5.54 0.49 6.37
C THR A 75 -4.16 -0.13 6.17
N ALA A 76 -4.08 -1.46 6.02
CA ALA A 76 -2.81 -2.14 5.78
C ALA A 76 -2.13 -1.69 4.48
N ILE A 77 -2.89 -1.52 3.39
CA ILE A 77 -2.33 -1.06 2.11
C ILE A 77 -1.86 0.38 2.22
N LEU A 78 -2.71 1.29 2.71
CA LEU A 78 -2.36 2.71 2.83
C LEU A 78 -1.10 2.92 3.67
N ARG A 79 -1.01 2.25 4.82
CA ARG A 79 0.18 2.30 5.69
C ARG A 79 1.41 1.67 5.05
N THR A 80 1.23 0.59 4.29
CA THR A 80 2.34 -0.04 3.57
C THR A 80 2.88 0.87 2.47
N ILE A 81 2.03 1.56 1.72
CA ILE A 81 2.45 2.55 0.71
C ILE A 81 3.21 3.68 1.39
N GLU A 82 2.63 4.26 2.45
CA GLU A 82 3.18 5.38 3.21
C GLU A 82 4.61 5.07 3.68
N ASP A 83 4.79 4.02 4.47
CA ASP A 83 6.08 3.67 5.06
C ASP A 83 7.10 3.11 4.07
N THR A 84 6.66 2.61 2.91
CA THR A 84 7.58 2.08 1.89
C THR A 84 8.13 3.19 1.00
N PHE A 85 7.29 4.17 0.64
CA PHE A 85 7.59 5.13 -0.42
C PHE A 85 7.59 6.60 0.04
N PHE A 86 6.99 6.92 1.18
CA PHE A 86 6.76 8.29 1.65
C PHE A 86 7.18 8.53 3.12
N GLU A 87 7.99 7.64 3.71
CA GLU A 87 8.37 7.66 5.12
C GLU A 87 9.05 8.99 5.53
N ASP A 88 9.97 9.49 4.72
CA ASP A 88 10.75 10.70 5.00
C ASP A 88 11.09 11.49 3.71
N ASP A 89 11.70 12.67 3.87
CA ASP A 89 12.08 13.56 2.76
C ASP A 89 13.05 12.94 1.75
N SER A 90 13.74 11.84 2.13
CA SER A 90 14.63 11.09 1.25
C SER A 90 13.94 9.92 0.53
N SER A 91 12.67 9.68 0.86
CA SER A 91 11.90 8.59 0.29
C SER A 91 11.53 8.86 -1.17
N VAL A 92 11.55 7.82 -1.99
CA VAL A 92 11.40 7.93 -3.45
C VAL A 92 10.11 8.64 -3.89
N GLY A 93 9.06 8.54 -3.09
CA GLY A 93 7.79 9.20 -3.37
C GLY A 93 7.81 10.71 -3.12
N LEU A 94 8.82 11.23 -2.43
CA LEU A 94 8.98 12.67 -2.16
C LEU A 94 10.13 13.30 -2.95
N MET A 95 11.16 12.52 -3.30
CA MET A 95 12.33 13.05 -4.01
C MET A 95 12.04 13.46 -5.45
N TYR A 96 11.01 12.88 -6.08
CA TYR A 96 10.73 13.06 -7.51
C TYR A 96 9.29 13.51 -7.77
N PRO A 97 8.86 14.69 -7.26
CA PRO A 97 7.47 15.13 -7.38
C PRO A 97 7.04 15.33 -8.84
N GLY A 98 7.97 15.58 -9.77
CA GLY A 98 7.67 15.70 -11.20
C GLY A 98 7.44 14.37 -11.94
N GLN A 99 7.53 13.21 -11.26
CA GLN A 99 7.24 11.90 -11.85
C GLN A 99 5.77 11.49 -11.68
N TYR A 100 5.01 12.23 -10.88
CA TYR A 100 3.57 12.04 -10.77
C TYR A 100 2.88 12.75 -11.93
N ILE A 101 1.87 12.09 -12.49
CA ILE A 101 1.12 12.60 -13.63
C ILE A 101 -0.38 12.50 -13.32
N SER A 102 -1.16 13.34 -13.97
CA SER A 102 -2.61 13.20 -14.06
C SER A 102 -2.94 12.46 -15.35
N THR A 103 -3.82 11.46 -15.31
CA THR A 103 -4.40 10.89 -16.52
C THR A 103 -5.52 11.75 -17.10
N SER A 104 -6.04 12.73 -16.35
CA SER A 104 -7.13 13.60 -16.79
C SER A 104 -6.60 14.88 -17.43
N LEU A 105 -6.84 15.02 -18.74
CA LEU A 105 -6.48 16.24 -19.49
C LEU A 105 -7.19 17.50 -18.99
N SER A 106 -8.37 17.37 -18.37
CA SER A 106 -9.12 18.50 -17.81
C SER A 106 -8.68 18.89 -16.40
N ARG A 107 -7.93 18.03 -15.71
CA ARG A 107 -7.44 18.22 -14.34
C ARG A 107 -5.93 17.89 -14.26
N PRO A 108 -5.08 18.61 -14.99
CA PRO A 108 -3.66 18.29 -15.12
C PRO A 108 -2.85 18.49 -13.83
N ASP A 109 -3.41 19.20 -12.84
CA ASP A 109 -2.84 19.47 -11.52
C ASP A 109 -3.23 18.43 -10.46
N GLU A 110 -4.22 17.57 -10.73
CA GLU A 110 -4.60 16.46 -9.87
C GLU A 110 -3.65 15.27 -10.09
N MET A 111 -2.50 15.30 -9.40
CA MET A 111 -1.48 14.25 -9.44
C MET A 111 -2.01 12.93 -8.90
N GLU A 112 -1.63 11.82 -9.54
CA GLU A 112 -2.07 10.48 -9.17
C GLU A 112 -0.95 9.62 -8.63
N LEU A 113 -1.28 8.69 -7.74
CA LEU A 113 -0.33 7.71 -7.25
C LEU A 113 -0.01 6.69 -8.36
N PRO A 114 1.25 6.29 -8.59
CA PRO A 114 1.57 5.32 -9.62
C PRO A 114 0.94 3.94 -9.32
N PRO A 115 0.30 3.29 -10.31
CA PRO A 115 -0.24 1.93 -10.18
C PRO A 115 0.74 0.92 -9.59
N ALA A 116 2.01 0.99 -9.99
CA ALA A 116 3.05 0.10 -9.52
C ALA A 116 3.30 0.19 -8.00
N MET A 117 3.17 1.37 -7.39
CA MET A 117 3.29 1.55 -5.93
C MET A 117 2.12 0.87 -5.21
N VAL A 118 0.90 1.04 -5.74
CA VAL A 118 -0.33 0.45 -5.20
C VAL A 118 -0.32 -1.06 -5.32
N ALA A 119 0.01 -1.59 -6.50
CA ALA A 119 0.13 -3.03 -6.74
C ALA A 119 1.20 -3.66 -5.85
N MET A 120 2.39 -3.05 -5.74
CA MET A 120 3.47 -3.57 -4.90
C MET A 120 3.08 -3.66 -3.42
N ALA A 121 2.49 -2.59 -2.86
CA ALA A 121 2.05 -2.60 -1.46
C ALA A 121 0.93 -3.63 -1.24
N SER A 122 0.01 -3.76 -2.19
CA SER A 122 -1.07 -4.76 -2.12
C SER A 122 -0.54 -6.18 -2.19
N THR A 123 0.43 -6.46 -3.08
CA THR A 123 1.14 -7.75 -3.13
C THR A 123 1.88 -8.06 -1.83
N ALA A 124 2.51 -7.06 -1.22
CA ALA A 124 3.19 -7.23 0.06
C ALA A 124 2.20 -7.59 1.18
N VAL A 125 1.03 -6.94 1.23
CA VAL A 125 -0.04 -7.27 2.18
C VAL A 125 -0.58 -8.68 1.94
N PHE A 126 -0.86 -9.05 0.68
CA PHE A 126 -1.25 -10.42 0.30
C PHE A 126 -0.23 -11.45 0.82
N ALA A 127 1.06 -11.16 0.63
CA ALA A 127 2.14 -12.04 1.05
C ALA A 127 2.13 -12.33 2.55
N VAL A 128 1.85 -11.31 3.35
CA VAL A 128 1.78 -11.46 4.82
C VAL A 128 0.50 -12.19 5.23
N ILE A 129 -0.64 -11.90 4.59
CA ILE A 129 -1.89 -12.63 4.87
C ILE A 129 -1.72 -14.13 4.62
N MET A 130 -1.04 -14.52 3.54
CA MET A 130 -0.74 -15.91 3.22
C MET A 130 0.07 -16.63 4.32
N GLU A 131 0.89 -15.93 5.10
CA GLU A 131 1.67 -16.54 6.20
C GLU A 131 0.76 -17.10 7.30
N PHE A 132 -0.47 -16.61 7.42
CA PHE A 132 -1.44 -17.08 8.41
C PHE A 132 -2.13 -18.40 8.04
N LEU A 133 -1.99 -18.88 6.79
CA LEU A 133 -2.52 -20.20 6.39
C LEU A 133 -1.72 -21.38 6.97
N GLY A 134 -0.58 -21.14 7.63
CA GLY A 134 0.21 -22.19 8.28
C GLY A 134 0.95 -23.15 7.33
N GLU A 135 0.66 -23.11 6.02
CA GLU A 135 1.32 -23.92 4.98
C GLU A 135 2.63 -23.31 4.44
N GLY A 136 3.04 -22.13 4.95
CA GLY A 136 4.10 -21.29 4.37
C GLY A 136 5.45 -21.28 5.10
N LYS A 137 5.95 -22.43 5.58
CA LYS A 137 7.42 -22.58 5.77
C LYS A 137 8.14 -22.87 4.46
N GLU A 138 7.41 -23.07 3.36
CA GLU A 138 8.01 -23.19 2.05
C GLU A 138 8.44 -21.83 1.53
N GLU A 139 9.63 -21.83 0.92
CA GLU A 139 10.41 -20.68 0.50
C GLU A 139 9.57 -19.58 -0.15
N PHE A 140 9.96 -18.34 0.10
CA PHE A 140 9.59 -17.14 -0.64
C PHE A 140 9.35 -17.45 -2.12
N ASN A 141 8.10 -17.74 -2.50
CA ASN A 141 7.80 -18.15 -3.86
C ASN A 141 7.66 -16.88 -4.70
N SER A 142 8.80 -16.39 -5.17
CA SER A 142 8.92 -15.20 -6.01
C SER A 142 7.96 -15.20 -7.21
N HIS A 143 7.56 -16.39 -7.69
CA HIS A 143 6.60 -16.57 -8.77
C HIS A 143 5.17 -16.25 -8.34
N ILE A 144 4.74 -16.66 -7.12
CA ILE A 144 3.41 -16.31 -6.59
C ILE A 144 3.28 -14.79 -6.45
N PHE A 145 4.32 -14.12 -5.94
CA PHE A 145 4.28 -12.65 -5.81
C PHE A 145 4.30 -11.92 -7.15
N ALA A 146 5.05 -12.43 -8.13
CA ALA A 146 5.00 -11.90 -9.49
C ALA A 146 3.59 -12.04 -10.08
N SER A 147 2.97 -13.22 -9.95
CA SER A 147 1.61 -13.45 -10.45
C SER A 147 0.56 -12.58 -9.76
N VAL A 148 0.65 -12.40 -8.43
CA VAL A 148 -0.27 -11.50 -7.70
C VAL A 148 -0.08 -10.06 -8.12
N TYR A 149 1.17 -9.61 -8.28
CA TYR A 149 1.46 -8.25 -8.76
C TYR A 149 0.90 -8.03 -10.17
N GLU A 150 1.16 -8.94 -11.10
CA GLU A 150 0.65 -8.89 -12.48
C GLU A 150 -0.88 -8.87 -12.49
N HIS A 151 -1.53 -9.74 -11.71
CA HIS A 151 -2.99 -9.76 -11.60
C HIS A 151 -3.57 -8.45 -11.05
N LEU A 152 -2.89 -7.81 -10.10
CA LEU A 152 -3.32 -6.50 -9.57
C LEU A 152 -3.11 -5.39 -10.59
N MET A 153 -2.02 -5.43 -11.36
CA MET A 153 -1.80 -4.49 -12.47
C MET A 153 -2.89 -4.64 -13.54
N ASP A 154 -3.21 -5.87 -13.95
CA ASP A 154 -4.30 -6.15 -14.89
C ASP A 154 -5.65 -5.62 -14.37
N PHE A 155 -5.92 -5.76 -13.06
CA PHE A 155 -7.12 -5.20 -12.45
C PHE A 155 -7.13 -3.66 -12.48
N ILE A 156 -5.99 -3.01 -12.23
CA ILE A 156 -5.87 -1.55 -12.28
C ILE A 156 -6.05 -1.04 -13.71
N ASP A 157 -5.46 -1.71 -14.70
CA ASP A 157 -5.62 -1.38 -16.12
C ASP A 157 -7.08 -1.55 -16.56
N ALA A 158 -7.73 -2.64 -16.17
CA ALA A 158 -9.16 -2.85 -16.41
C ALA A 158 -10.05 -1.79 -15.71
N PHE A 159 -9.64 -1.29 -14.55
CA PHE A 159 -10.34 -0.20 -13.85
C PHE A 159 -10.21 1.12 -14.63
N TYR A 160 -9.02 1.44 -15.13
CA TYR A 160 -8.79 2.58 -16.01
C TYR A 160 -9.66 2.50 -17.27
N ASP A 161 -9.59 1.38 -18.00
CA ASP A 161 -10.34 1.17 -19.25
C ASP A 161 -11.85 1.20 -19.03
N GLY A 162 -12.32 0.67 -17.89
CA GLY A 162 -13.74 0.66 -17.55
C GLY A 162 -14.28 2.03 -17.14
N SER A 163 -13.47 2.90 -16.53
CA SER A 163 -13.88 4.24 -16.13
C SER A 163 -12.71 5.16 -15.78
N GLU A 164 -12.12 5.80 -16.80
CA GLU A 164 -11.02 6.76 -16.65
C GLU A 164 -11.28 7.83 -15.59
N GLY A 165 -12.48 8.43 -15.57
CA GLY A 165 -12.82 9.47 -14.61
C GLY A 165 -12.86 8.99 -13.15
N LYS A 166 -13.33 7.76 -12.91
CA LYS A 166 -13.32 7.16 -11.57
C LYS A 166 -11.92 6.74 -11.16
N TYR A 167 -11.16 6.15 -12.09
CA TYR A 167 -9.76 5.82 -11.89
C TYR A 167 -8.98 7.07 -11.45
N HIS A 168 -9.04 8.15 -12.24
CA HIS A 168 -8.33 9.40 -11.96
C HIS A 168 -8.68 9.92 -10.57
N THR A 169 -9.98 10.04 -10.28
CA THR A 169 -10.46 10.55 -8.98
C THR A 169 -9.95 9.69 -7.83
N HIS A 170 -9.88 8.37 -8.03
CA HIS A 170 -9.43 7.42 -7.02
C HIS A 170 -7.92 7.49 -6.78
N PHE A 171 -7.11 7.46 -7.83
CA PHE A 171 -5.65 7.50 -7.72
C PHE A 171 -5.12 8.88 -7.32
N ALA A 172 -5.81 9.97 -7.68
CA ALA A 172 -5.53 11.31 -7.17
C ALA A 172 -5.85 11.45 -5.68
N LYS A 173 -6.92 10.78 -5.21
CA LYS A 173 -7.22 10.68 -3.78
C LYS A 173 -6.13 9.91 -3.03
N LEU A 174 -5.67 8.77 -3.56
CA LEU A 174 -4.57 8.00 -2.94
C LEU A 174 -3.30 8.85 -2.83
N TYR A 175 -2.94 9.59 -3.88
CA TYR A 175 -1.82 10.54 -3.86
C TYR A 175 -1.97 11.58 -2.74
N THR A 176 -3.17 12.18 -2.65
CA THR A 176 -3.49 13.18 -1.64
C THR A 176 -3.37 12.61 -0.23
N ILE A 177 -3.82 11.37 0.02
CA ILE A 177 -3.67 10.71 1.33
C ILE A 177 -2.19 10.60 1.71
N MET A 178 -1.35 10.11 0.79
CA MET A 178 0.10 9.95 1.05
C MET A 178 0.78 11.28 1.39
N HIS A 179 0.40 12.37 0.71
CA HIS A 179 0.99 13.69 0.92
C HIS A 179 0.37 14.44 2.12
N ALA A 180 -0.87 14.13 2.50
CA ALA A 180 -1.55 14.71 3.65
C ALA A 180 -1.02 14.16 4.98
N SER A 181 -0.65 12.87 5.05
CA SER A 181 -0.11 12.28 6.27
C SER A 181 1.18 12.96 6.74
N LYS A 182 2.02 13.44 5.82
CA LYS A 182 3.21 14.25 6.15
C LYS A 182 2.86 15.59 6.81
N LYS A 183 1.76 16.23 6.40
CA LYS A 183 1.27 17.46 7.04
C LYS A 183 0.89 17.22 8.50
N LYS A 184 0.37 16.03 8.84
CA LYS A 184 0.10 15.66 10.24
C LYS A 184 1.37 15.38 11.03
N ASN A 185 2.37 14.73 10.45
CA ASN A 185 3.65 14.46 11.14
C ASN A 185 4.51 15.73 11.33
N SER A 186 4.32 16.76 10.51
CA SER A 186 4.96 18.08 10.68
C SER A 186 4.20 19.02 11.62
N VAL A 187 2.90 18.79 11.83
CA VAL A 187 2.05 19.58 12.77
C VAL A 187 1.87 18.87 14.12
N GLY A 188 2.20 17.57 14.22
CA GLY A 188 1.87 16.70 15.35
C GLY A 188 3.02 16.40 16.33
N SER A 189 4.18 17.03 16.21
CA SER A 189 5.06 17.14 17.37
C SER A 189 4.59 18.35 18.17
N GLU A 190 3.49 18.20 18.93
CA GLU A 190 3.33 19.04 20.11
C GLU A 190 4.57 18.77 20.96
N SER A 191 5.50 19.72 20.94
CA SER A 191 6.73 19.64 21.70
C SER A 191 6.35 19.26 23.14
N GLY A 192 7.11 18.38 23.80
CA GLY A 192 6.88 18.05 25.20
C GLY A 192 6.78 19.29 26.11
N LYS A 193 7.30 20.45 25.66
CA LYS A 193 7.09 21.76 26.26
C LYS A 193 5.64 22.25 26.26
N VAL A 194 4.88 22.01 25.19
CA VAL A 194 3.45 22.35 25.10
C VAL A 194 2.65 21.46 26.05
N LEU A 195 2.97 20.17 26.11
CA LEU A 195 2.35 19.25 27.07
C LEU A 195 2.70 19.62 28.52
N LEU A 196 3.95 20.02 28.80
CA LEU A 196 4.38 20.55 30.10
C LEU A 196 3.61 21.81 30.52
N MET A 197 3.20 22.67 29.58
CA MET A 197 2.39 23.86 29.89
C MET A 197 0.96 23.53 30.35
N HIS A 198 0.48 22.32 30.06
CA HIS A 198 -0.83 21.84 30.50
C HIS A 198 -0.73 20.92 31.72
N LEU A 199 0.50 20.65 32.20
CA LEU A 199 0.74 19.82 33.37
C LEU A 199 0.83 20.73 34.60
N ASP A 200 -0.05 20.50 35.57
CA ASP A 200 -0.05 21.20 36.85
C ASP A 200 1.02 20.61 37.76
N LEU A 201 2.26 21.09 37.56
CA LEU A 201 3.43 20.65 38.31
C LEU A 201 3.31 21.01 39.79
N ASP A 202 2.58 22.07 40.12
CA ASP A 202 2.41 22.55 41.50
C ASP A 202 1.51 21.61 42.34
N ALA A 203 0.73 20.75 41.68
CA ALA A 203 -0.12 19.75 42.32
C ALA A 203 0.55 18.38 42.50
N MET A 204 1.81 18.22 42.10
CA MET A 204 2.53 16.95 42.19
C MET A 204 3.25 16.81 43.54
N GLU A 205 3.26 15.60 44.11
CA GLU A 205 4.00 15.30 45.35
C GLU A 205 5.51 15.38 45.10
N GLU A 206 6.23 16.03 46.03
CA GLU A 206 7.69 16.07 46.07
C GLU A 206 8.20 15.16 47.21
N ASP A 207 9.32 14.44 46.97
CA ASP A 207 10.04 13.64 47.98
C ASP A 207 11.00 14.50 48.85
#